data_AF-A0A0B1TYN5-F1
#
_entry.id   AF-A0A0B1TYN5-F1
#
_cell.length_a   1.000
_cell.length_b   1.000
_cell.length_c   1.000
_cell.angle_alpha   90.00
_cell.angle_beta   90.00
_cell.angle_gamma   90.00
#
_symmetry.space_group_name_H-M   'P 1'
#
loop_
_entity.id
_entity.type
_entity.pdbx_description
1 polymer ?
#
loop_
_entity_poly.entity_id
_entity_poly.type
_entity_poly.pdbx_seq_one_letter_code
_entity_poly.pdbx_strand_id
1 'polypeptide(L)'
;MPTLRILCLAALLLTFCAAAALAETPTELAGIGLGEPVAKAKGRIHTQKARTMDDSPWVQKIPVAGDKFFSGGYVLVGVCAAPGTVARIKMRYRDDGLDFFRTISGEMLKRYGDPTQYKGDFEGRTMGNKWGFSDSRLRPISLILQRTEGEDPELGAGTTLKLTNWGLLEAERACWQERHGAPKAPAAAPAKKAAPDHGYLPR
;
A
#
# COMPACT_ATOMS: atom_id res chain seq x y z
N MET A 1 19.58 44.52 -30.53
CA MET A 1 19.53 44.48 -29.04
C MET A 1 18.26 43.87 -28.41
N PRO A 2 17.16 43.49 -29.11
CA PRO A 2 16.01 42.84 -28.45
C PRO A 2 16.16 41.32 -28.30
N THR A 3 16.92 40.68 -29.19
CA THR A 3 17.16 39.22 -29.21
C THR A 3 17.95 38.71 -28.00
N LEU A 4 18.91 39.51 -27.51
CA LEU A 4 19.71 39.18 -26.33
C LEU A 4 18.89 39.21 -25.03
N ARG A 5 17.87 40.08 -24.96
CA ARG A 5 16.94 40.16 -23.81
C ARG A 5 15.95 39.00 -23.78
N ILE A 6 15.49 38.54 -24.95
CA ILE A 6 14.60 37.37 -25.08
C ILE A 6 15.34 36.08 -24.70
N LEU A 7 16.61 35.94 -25.10
CA LEU A 7 17.43 34.79 -24.70
C LEU A 7 17.67 34.74 -23.18
N CYS A 8 17.90 35.90 -22.55
CA CYS A 8 18.06 35.96 -21.10
C CYS A 8 16.76 35.63 -20.35
N LEU A 9 15.59 36.05 -20.85
CA LEU A 9 14.30 35.69 -20.25
C LEU A 9 14.00 34.19 -20.38
N ALA A 10 14.31 33.58 -21.52
CA ALA A 10 14.14 32.14 -21.74
C ALA A 10 15.07 31.30 -20.85
N ALA A 11 16.31 31.76 -20.62
CA ALA A 11 17.24 31.12 -19.70
C ALA A 11 16.79 31.23 -18.23
N LEU A 12 16.16 32.35 -17.83
CA LEU A 12 15.64 32.56 -16.47
C LEU A 12 14.37 31.72 -16.19
N LEU A 13 13.55 31.47 -17.20
CA LEU A 13 12.35 30.62 -17.10
C LEU A 13 12.71 29.12 -16.95
N LEU A 14 13.84 28.67 -17.48
CA LEU A 14 14.33 27.29 -17.30
C LEU A 14 14.91 27.02 -15.90
N THR A 15 15.38 28.05 -15.18
CA THR A 15 15.85 27.91 -13.79
C THR A 15 14.71 27.86 -12.76
N PHE A 16 13.47 28.13 -13.16
CA PHE A 16 12.28 28.07 -12.30
C PHE A 16 11.49 26.76 -12.40
N CYS A 17 12.09 25.71 -12.99
CA CYS A 17 11.66 24.34 -12.70
C CYS A 17 11.97 24.06 -11.23
N ALA A 18 11.06 24.49 -10.36
CA ALA A 18 11.01 24.15 -8.97
C ALA A 18 11.31 22.66 -8.86
N ALA A 19 12.40 22.33 -8.18
CA ALA A 19 12.60 20.99 -7.67
C ALA A 19 11.34 20.68 -6.86
N ALA A 20 10.43 19.91 -7.44
CA ALA A 20 9.35 19.32 -6.69
C ALA A 20 10.07 18.57 -5.57
N ALA A 21 9.93 19.07 -4.33
CA ALA A 21 10.43 18.40 -3.17
C ALA A 21 9.77 17.02 -3.19
N LEU A 22 10.51 16.02 -3.69
CA LEU A 22 10.09 14.64 -3.66
C LEU A 22 9.93 14.32 -2.18
N ALA A 23 8.70 14.30 -1.71
CA ALA A 23 8.37 13.85 -0.38
C ALA A 23 9.12 12.53 -0.16
N GLU A 24 9.91 12.47 0.91
CA GLU A 24 10.79 11.34 1.20
C GLU A 24 9.95 10.05 1.18
N THR A 25 10.22 9.16 0.22
CA THR A 25 9.46 7.92 0.06
C THR A 25 9.64 7.07 1.32
N PRO A 26 8.56 6.68 2.01
CA PRO A 26 8.67 5.82 3.19
C PRO A 26 9.15 4.43 2.76
N THR A 27 10.30 4.03 3.29
CA THR A 27 10.95 2.73 3.03
C THR A 27 10.91 1.79 4.22
N GLU A 28 10.47 2.25 5.39
CA GLU A 28 10.44 1.47 6.62
C GLU A 28 9.13 1.69 7.39
N LEU A 29 8.65 0.65 8.07
CA LEU A 29 7.56 0.75 9.04
C LEU A 29 7.85 -0.16 10.24
N ALA A 30 7.78 0.41 11.45
CA ALA A 30 7.94 -0.32 12.71
C ALA A 30 9.29 -1.08 12.85
N GLY A 31 10.38 -0.54 12.31
CA GLY A 31 11.69 -1.22 12.31
C GLY A 31 11.85 -2.23 11.18
N ILE A 32 10.90 -2.32 10.25
CA ILE A 32 10.90 -3.29 9.16
C ILE A 32 11.07 -2.57 7.83
N GLY A 33 12.14 -2.89 7.11
CA GLY A 33 12.43 -2.33 5.80
C GLY A 33 11.60 -2.96 4.68
N LEU A 34 11.02 -2.13 3.83
CA LEU A 34 10.31 -2.53 2.61
C LEU A 34 11.34 -2.86 1.52
N GLY A 35 11.20 -4.02 0.90
CA GLY A 35 12.18 -4.54 -0.06
C GLY A 35 13.44 -5.12 0.57
N GLU A 36 13.51 -5.21 1.90
CA GLU A 36 14.60 -5.87 2.60
C GLU A 36 14.32 -7.35 2.86
N PRO A 37 15.36 -8.17 3.08
CA PRO A 37 15.19 -9.54 3.57
C PRO A 37 14.51 -9.56 4.94
N VAL A 38 13.48 -10.39 5.10
CA VAL A 38 12.75 -10.56 6.36
C VAL A 38 13.66 -10.97 7.53
N ALA A 39 14.77 -11.65 7.23
CA ALA A 39 15.79 -12.06 8.20
C ALA A 39 16.49 -10.89 8.91
N LYS A 40 16.45 -9.66 8.35
CA LYS A 40 16.99 -8.46 9.00
C LYS A 40 16.12 -7.95 10.15
N ALA A 41 14.81 -8.15 10.08
CA ALA A 41 13.84 -7.67 11.08
C ALA A 41 13.75 -8.62 12.30
N LYS A 42 14.91 -8.93 12.90
CA LYS A 42 15.05 -9.89 14.00
C LYS A 42 14.29 -9.43 15.25
N GLY A 43 13.68 -10.39 15.96
CA GLY A 43 13.05 -10.18 17.27
C GLY A 43 11.55 -9.82 17.25
N ARG A 44 11.01 -9.31 16.14
CA ARG A 44 9.58 -8.98 16.02
C ARG A 44 8.79 -9.86 15.06
N ILE A 45 9.46 -10.47 14.09
CA ILE A 45 8.81 -11.31 13.08
C ILE A 45 8.81 -12.77 13.55
N HIS A 46 7.62 -13.38 13.58
CA HIS A 46 7.46 -14.79 13.94
C HIS A 46 7.54 -15.66 12.67
N THR A 47 8.74 -15.82 12.11
CA THR A 47 8.96 -16.58 10.86
C THR A 47 8.44 -18.02 10.94
N GLN A 48 8.48 -18.64 12.12
CA GLN A 48 7.91 -19.97 12.35
C GLN A 48 6.38 -20.03 12.23
N LYS A 49 5.69 -18.87 12.24
CA LYS A 49 4.23 -18.74 12.05
C LYS A 49 3.89 -18.25 10.63
N ALA A 50 4.80 -18.36 9.67
CA ALA A 50 4.53 -18.04 8.27
C ALA A 50 3.37 -18.89 7.74
N ARG A 51 2.43 -18.24 7.04
CA ARG A 51 1.29 -18.90 6.40
C ARG A 51 1.25 -18.53 4.93
N THR A 52 1.10 -19.53 4.08
CA THR A 52 0.73 -19.33 2.68
C THR A 52 -0.69 -18.79 2.62
N MET A 53 -0.97 -17.96 1.60
CA MET A 53 -2.29 -17.40 1.37
C MET A 53 -2.91 -18.10 0.15
N ASP A 54 -4.13 -18.61 0.28
CA ASP A 54 -4.81 -19.35 -0.79
C ASP A 54 -5.13 -18.44 -2.00
N ASP A 55 -5.49 -17.18 -1.74
CA ASP A 55 -5.78 -16.16 -2.74
C ASP A 55 -4.52 -15.52 -3.33
N SER A 56 -3.35 -15.74 -2.73
CA SER A 56 -2.07 -15.17 -3.14
C SER A 56 -0.91 -16.12 -2.82
N PRO A 57 -0.83 -17.30 -3.48
CA PRO A 57 0.18 -18.32 -3.20
C PRO A 57 1.62 -17.89 -3.50
N TRP A 58 1.80 -16.77 -4.20
CA TRP A 58 3.09 -16.14 -4.49
C TRP A 58 3.67 -15.31 -3.34
N VAL A 59 2.96 -15.19 -2.21
CA VAL A 59 3.47 -14.56 -0.99
C VAL A 59 3.14 -15.38 0.25
N GLN A 60 3.96 -15.21 1.27
CA GLN A 60 3.72 -15.70 2.62
C GLN A 60 3.40 -14.56 3.57
N LYS A 61 2.37 -14.76 4.38
CA LYS A 61 2.00 -13.87 5.47
C LYS A 61 2.72 -14.29 6.74
N ILE A 62 3.52 -13.40 7.30
CA ILE A 62 4.26 -13.67 8.54
C ILE A 62 3.80 -12.69 9.63
N PRO A 63 3.30 -13.17 10.77
CA PRO A 63 2.88 -12.31 11.87
C PRO A 63 4.04 -11.50 12.46
N VAL A 64 3.73 -10.26 12.85
CA VAL A 64 4.64 -9.34 13.54
C VAL A 64 4.11 -9.08 14.96
N ALA A 65 4.98 -9.22 15.95
CA ALA A 65 4.71 -8.90 17.35
C ALA A 65 4.45 -7.40 17.55
N GLY A 66 3.51 -7.10 18.44
CA GLY A 66 3.31 -5.74 18.93
C GLY A 66 4.53 -5.22 19.70
N ASP A 67 4.59 -3.90 19.85
CA ASP A 67 5.57 -3.20 20.69
C ASP A 67 4.82 -2.16 21.56
N LYS A 68 5.45 -1.04 21.93
CA LYS A 68 4.79 0.04 22.68
C LYS A 68 3.79 0.87 21.86
N PHE A 69 3.88 0.89 20.53
CA PHE A 69 3.04 1.68 19.64
C PHE A 69 2.02 0.82 18.89
N PHE A 70 2.40 -0.40 18.55
CA PHE A 70 1.62 -1.32 17.73
C PHE A 70 1.13 -2.50 18.55
N SER A 71 -0.14 -2.87 18.37
CA SER A 71 -0.72 -4.08 18.97
C SER A 71 -0.24 -5.35 18.26
N GLY A 72 0.15 -5.22 16.99
CA GLY A 72 0.72 -6.27 16.17
C GLY A 72 0.55 -5.98 14.69
N GLY A 73 0.82 -6.97 13.85
CA GLY A 73 0.68 -6.82 12.42
C GLY A 73 1.08 -8.06 11.65
N TYR A 74 1.34 -7.87 10.35
CA TYR A 74 1.95 -8.89 9.52
C TYR A 74 2.76 -8.25 8.39
N VAL A 75 3.70 -9.03 7.87
CA VAL A 75 4.39 -8.75 6.60
C VAL A 75 3.94 -9.75 5.54
N LEU A 76 3.94 -9.31 4.28
CA LEU A 76 3.91 -10.23 3.14
C LEU A 76 5.31 -10.32 2.56
N VAL A 77 5.78 -11.55 2.40
CA VAL A 77 7.12 -11.88 1.94
C VAL A 77 7.00 -12.68 0.64
N GLY A 78 7.81 -12.33 -0.36
CA GLY A 78 7.86 -13.05 -1.62
C GLY A 78 8.32 -14.50 -1.47
N VAL A 79 7.85 -15.40 -2.34
CA VAL A 79 8.25 -16.81 -2.37
C VAL A 79 8.72 -17.30 -3.74
N CYS A 80 8.61 -16.48 -4.79
CA CYS A 80 8.90 -16.86 -6.17
C CYS A 80 10.02 -16.02 -6.79
N ALA A 81 9.81 -14.71 -6.96
CA ALA A 81 10.69 -13.82 -7.70
C ALA A 81 11.90 -13.36 -6.87
N ALA A 82 11.63 -12.96 -5.63
CA ALA A 82 12.62 -12.56 -4.64
C ALA A 82 12.26 -13.20 -3.28
N PRO A 83 12.47 -14.53 -3.13
CA PRO A 83 12.11 -15.26 -1.91
C PRO A 83 12.69 -14.61 -0.64
N GLY A 84 11.86 -14.45 0.39
CA GLY A 84 12.30 -13.85 1.66
C GLY A 84 12.31 -12.31 1.68
N THR A 85 11.94 -11.64 0.59
CA THR A 85 11.89 -10.17 0.51
C THR A 85 10.55 -9.61 0.97
N VAL A 86 10.55 -8.59 1.83
CA VAL A 86 9.34 -7.95 2.34
C VAL A 86 8.70 -7.05 1.27
N ALA A 87 7.51 -7.42 0.80
CA ALA A 87 6.77 -6.66 -0.22
C ALA A 87 5.65 -5.78 0.37
N ARG A 88 5.16 -6.13 1.57
CA ARG A 88 4.13 -5.36 2.30
C ARG A 88 4.35 -5.48 3.80
N ILE A 89 4.07 -4.39 4.52
CA ILE A 89 4.03 -4.32 5.97
C ILE A 89 2.66 -3.75 6.34
N LYS A 90 1.89 -4.45 7.18
CA LYS A 90 0.64 -3.94 7.77
C LYS A 90 0.75 -4.02 9.29
N MET A 91 0.66 -2.88 9.95
CA MET A 91 0.67 -2.76 11.39
C MET A 91 -0.66 -2.20 11.90
N ARG A 92 -1.07 -2.62 13.09
CA ARG A 92 -2.19 -2.05 13.83
C ARG A 92 -1.64 -1.30 15.03
N TYR A 93 -2.05 -0.05 15.22
CA TYR A 93 -1.70 0.71 16.41
C TYR A 93 -2.39 0.14 17.65
N ARG A 94 -1.86 0.45 18.83
CA ARG A 94 -2.55 0.15 20.09
C ARG A 94 -3.69 1.10 20.36
N ASP A 95 -3.49 2.36 20.00
CA ASP A 95 -4.49 3.41 20.12
C ASP A 95 -5.41 3.38 18.87
N ASP A 96 -6.69 3.14 19.10
CA ASP A 96 -7.75 3.13 18.11
C ASP A 96 -8.69 4.35 18.20
N GLY A 97 -8.32 5.32 19.05
CA GLY A 97 -9.04 6.56 19.25
C GLY A 97 -9.10 7.39 17.97
N LEU A 98 -10.23 8.07 17.78
CA LEU A 98 -10.44 8.97 16.66
C LEU A 98 -9.44 10.14 16.67
N ASP A 99 -9.15 10.68 17.86
CA ASP A 99 -8.23 11.81 18.01
C ASP A 99 -6.79 11.42 17.71
N PHE A 100 -6.38 10.20 18.07
CA PHE A 100 -5.09 9.64 17.68
C PHE A 100 -4.99 9.48 16.16
N PHE A 101 -6.02 8.91 15.52
CA PHE A 101 -6.07 8.81 14.06
C PHE A 101 -5.96 10.18 13.38
N ARG A 102 -6.71 11.18 13.85
CA ARG A 102 -6.65 12.56 13.34
C ARG A 102 -5.26 13.17 13.51
N THR A 103 -4.63 12.94 14.66
CA THR A 103 -3.28 13.41 14.96
C THR A 103 -2.26 12.84 13.97
N ILE A 104 -2.19 11.52 13.83
CA ILE A 104 -1.24 10.89 12.89
C ILE A 104 -1.57 11.24 11.44
N SER A 105 -2.84 11.29 11.07
CA SER A 105 -3.23 11.72 9.73
C SER A 105 -2.73 13.13 9.44
N GLY A 106 -2.85 14.05 10.41
CA GLY A 106 -2.32 15.41 10.33
C GLY A 106 -0.80 15.46 10.19
N GLU A 107 -0.07 14.62 10.93
CA GLU A 107 1.38 14.48 10.78
C GLU A 107 1.79 13.92 9.42
N MET A 108 1.06 12.93 8.89
CA MET A 108 1.30 12.38 7.56
C MET A 108 1.01 13.40 6.45
N LEU A 109 -0.05 14.19 6.59
CA LEU A 109 -0.35 15.31 5.68
C LEU A 109 0.79 16.33 5.68
N LYS A 110 1.31 16.70 6.86
CA LYS A 110 2.46 17.63 6.97
C LYS A 110 3.73 17.05 6.34
N ARG A 111 3.98 15.74 6.48
CA ARG A 111 5.21 15.10 6.00
C ARG A 111 5.18 14.74 4.52
N TYR A 112 4.05 14.24 4.02
CA TYR A 112 3.92 13.67 2.68
C TYR A 112 3.03 14.48 1.74
N GLY A 113 2.43 15.56 2.24
CA GLY A 113 1.47 16.37 1.49
C GLY A 113 0.10 15.70 1.35
N ASP A 114 -0.67 16.18 0.38
CA ASP A 114 -2.03 15.72 0.17
C ASP A 114 -2.09 14.25 -0.28
N PRO A 115 -3.05 13.46 0.25
CA PRO A 115 -3.22 12.08 -0.14
C PRO A 115 -3.70 11.98 -1.59
N THR A 116 -3.12 11.05 -2.33
CA THR A 116 -3.53 10.72 -3.71
C THR A 116 -4.96 10.17 -3.79
N GLN A 117 -5.46 9.57 -2.71
CA GLN A 117 -6.79 8.98 -2.66
C GLN A 117 -7.33 8.92 -1.23
N TYR A 118 -8.60 9.29 -1.06
CA TYR A 118 -9.36 9.01 0.16
C TYR A 118 -9.87 7.56 0.17
N LYS A 119 -9.77 6.89 1.32
CA LYS A 119 -10.11 5.48 1.56
C LYS A 119 -11.14 5.34 2.70
N GLY A 120 -12.12 6.24 2.76
CA GLY A 120 -13.25 6.10 3.67
C GLY A 120 -14.53 5.61 2.99
N ASP A 121 -15.46 5.11 3.80
CA ASP A 121 -16.84 4.84 3.38
C ASP A 121 -17.73 6.07 3.59
N PHE A 122 -18.92 6.04 2.99
CA PHE A 122 -19.90 7.13 3.10
C PHE A 122 -20.51 7.24 4.51
N GLU A 123 -20.52 6.13 5.25
CA GLU A 123 -21.04 6.06 6.62
C GLU A 123 -20.05 6.61 7.66
N GLY A 124 -18.80 6.87 7.28
CA GLY A 124 -17.74 7.33 8.16
C GLY A 124 -17.19 6.26 9.11
N ARG A 125 -17.66 5.01 8.99
CA ARG A 125 -17.18 3.87 9.77
C ARG A 125 -15.75 3.51 9.41
N THR A 126 -15.38 3.71 8.15
CA THR A 126 -14.00 3.61 7.68
C THR A 126 -13.56 4.98 7.23
N MET A 127 -12.41 5.42 7.74
CA MET A 127 -11.74 6.63 7.30
C MET A 127 -10.31 6.26 6.94
N GLY A 128 -9.80 6.78 5.83
CA GLY A 128 -8.42 6.50 5.47
C GLY A 128 -7.89 7.40 4.39
N ASN A 129 -6.57 7.52 4.38
CA ASN A 129 -5.82 8.31 3.42
C ASN A 129 -4.77 7.40 2.78
N LYS A 130 -4.63 7.51 1.45
CA LYS A 130 -3.62 6.81 0.67
C LYS A 130 -2.69 7.80 0.01
N TRP A 131 -1.40 7.62 0.25
CA TRP A 131 -0.32 8.30 -0.46
C TRP A 131 0.35 7.33 -1.43
N GLY A 132 0.73 7.84 -2.60
CA GLY A 132 1.45 7.12 -3.64
C GLY A 132 2.87 7.67 -3.74
N PHE A 133 3.84 6.77 -3.85
CA PHE A 133 5.25 7.08 -4.02
C PHE A 133 5.87 6.15 -5.07
N SER A 134 7.13 6.39 -5.38
CA SER A 134 7.96 5.49 -6.18
C SER A 134 9.25 5.21 -5.43
N ASP A 135 9.76 3.97 -5.54
CA ASP A 135 11.09 3.64 -5.03
C ASP A 135 12.21 4.08 -5.99
N SER A 136 13.47 3.80 -5.62
CA SER A 136 14.65 4.12 -6.44
C SER A 136 14.69 3.42 -7.80
N ARG A 137 13.87 2.38 -8.01
CA ARG A 137 13.70 1.67 -9.27
C ARG A 137 12.38 2.01 -9.96
N LEU A 138 11.76 3.13 -9.57
CA LEU A 138 10.47 3.60 -10.08
C LEU A 138 9.31 2.62 -9.86
N ARG A 139 9.42 1.72 -8.88
CA ARG A 139 8.34 0.79 -8.54
C ARG A 139 7.32 1.51 -7.65
N PRO A 140 6.01 1.35 -7.91
CA PRO A 140 4.97 2.04 -7.16
C PRO A 140 4.93 1.56 -5.70
N ILE A 141 5.00 2.50 -4.78
CA ILE A 141 4.81 2.31 -3.34
C ILE A 141 3.51 2.99 -2.90
N SER A 142 2.78 2.37 -1.99
CA SER A 142 1.63 3.03 -1.34
C SER A 142 1.74 2.96 0.18
N LEU A 143 1.46 4.10 0.81
CA LEU A 143 1.19 4.20 2.25
C LEU A 143 -0.32 4.42 2.44
N ILE A 144 -0.95 3.62 3.28
CA ILE A 144 -2.37 3.75 3.61
C ILE A 144 -2.53 3.78 5.13
N LEU A 145 -3.00 4.90 5.65
CA LEU A 145 -3.49 5.02 7.02
C LEU A 145 -5.01 4.82 6.97
N GLN A 146 -5.54 3.91 7.77
CA GLN A 146 -6.98 3.62 7.81
C GLN A 146 -7.42 3.34 9.24
N ARG A 147 -8.53 3.95 9.66
CA ARG A 147 -9.27 3.59 10.87
C ARG A 147 -10.61 2.99 10.46
N THR A 148 -10.98 1.88 11.09
CA THR A 148 -12.28 1.25 10.91
C THR A 148 -12.97 1.09 12.26
N GLU A 149 -14.23 1.47 12.34
CA GLU A 149 -15.12 1.34 13.50
C GLU A 149 -15.99 0.08 13.42
N GLY A 150 -16.23 -0.52 14.58
CA GLY A 150 -17.08 -1.70 14.74
C GLY A 150 -16.34 -3.03 14.58
N GLU A 151 -17.04 -4.11 14.90
CA GLU A 151 -16.54 -5.47 14.88
C GLU A 151 -16.66 -6.13 13.49
N ASP A 152 -16.34 -5.38 12.43
CA ASP A 152 -16.30 -5.97 11.10
C ASP A 152 -15.25 -7.10 11.08
N PRO A 153 -15.66 -8.36 10.85
CA PRO A 153 -14.76 -9.50 10.99
C PRO A 153 -13.71 -9.57 9.86
N GLU A 154 -13.91 -8.88 8.74
CA GLU A 154 -13.00 -8.87 7.59
C GLU A 154 -11.95 -7.74 7.69
N LEU A 155 -12.39 -6.54 8.04
CA LEU A 155 -11.54 -5.35 8.17
C LEU A 155 -10.83 -5.30 9.53
N GLY A 156 -11.56 -5.68 10.58
CA GLY A 156 -11.16 -5.64 11.98
C GLY A 156 -11.01 -4.21 12.51
N ALA A 157 -11.61 -3.94 13.66
CA ALA A 157 -11.58 -2.64 14.32
C ALA A 157 -10.16 -2.04 14.49
N GLY A 158 -10.11 -0.71 14.51
CA GLY A 158 -8.98 0.09 14.96
C GLY A 158 -8.18 0.78 13.86
N THR A 159 -7.07 1.38 14.26
CA THR A 159 -6.20 2.16 13.35
C THR A 159 -5.08 1.30 12.80
N THR A 160 -4.97 1.22 11.48
CA THR A 160 -3.97 0.43 10.77
C THR A 160 -3.15 1.30 9.82
N LEU A 161 -1.89 0.92 9.67
CA LEU A 161 -0.96 1.52 8.73
C LEU A 161 -0.40 0.44 7.82
N LYS A 162 -0.53 0.64 6.51
CA LYS A 162 -0.08 -0.30 5.49
C LYS A 162 0.91 0.38 4.55
N LEU A 163 2.11 -0.18 4.48
CA LEU A 163 3.13 0.19 3.50
C LEU A 163 3.31 -0.97 2.52
N THR A 164 3.24 -0.70 1.21
CA THR A 164 3.29 -1.74 0.16
C THR A 164 4.14 -1.29 -1.00
N ASN A 165 5.05 -2.14 -1.47
CA ASN A 165 5.69 -2.01 -2.77
C ASN A 165 4.94 -2.89 -3.77
N TRP A 166 4.14 -2.27 -4.61
CA TRP A 166 3.32 -2.98 -5.60
C TRP A 166 4.18 -3.61 -6.69
N GLY A 167 5.30 -3.00 -7.06
CA GLY A 167 6.22 -3.61 -8.03
C GLY A 167 6.81 -4.94 -7.54
N LEU A 168 7.12 -5.05 -6.24
CA LEU A 168 7.55 -6.33 -5.66
C LEU A 168 6.41 -7.36 -5.67
N LEU A 169 5.19 -6.97 -5.27
CA LEU A 169 4.05 -7.89 -5.26
C LEU A 169 3.67 -8.40 -6.66
N GLU A 170 3.68 -7.51 -7.66
CA GLU A 170 3.39 -7.89 -9.05
C GLU A 170 4.49 -8.78 -9.63
N ALA A 171 5.77 -8.53 -9.32
CA ALA A 171 6.87 -9.40 -9.73
C ALA A 171 6.71 -10.82 -9.16
N GLU A 172 6.31 -10.95 -7.89
CA GLU A 172 6.01 -12.25 -7.29
C GLU A 172 4.85 -12.96 -7.98
N ARG A 173 3.76 -12.23 -8.26
CA ARG A 173 2.59 -12.77 -8.97
C ARG A 173 2.97 -13.26 -10.36
N ALA A 174 3.69 -12.45 -11.13
CA ALA A 174 4.11 -12.78 -12.48
C ALA A 174 4.99 -14.04 -12.49
N CYS A 175 6.00 -14.11 -11.62
CA CYS A 175 6.86 -15.29 -11.46
C CYS A 175 6.05 -16.55 -11.16
N TRP A 176 5.05 -16.46 -10.27
CA TRP A 176 4.25 -17.62 -9.90
C TRP A 176 3.36 -18.08 -11.06
N GLN A 177 2.76 -17.14 -11.79
CA GLN A 177 1.93 -17.41 -12.97
C GLN A 177 2.74 -18.04 -14.11
N GLU A 178 3.98 -17.59 -14.34
CA GLU A 178 4.88 -18.20 -15.32
C GLU A 178 5.18 -19.66 -14.99
N ARG A 179 5.33 -19.99 -13.70
CA ARG A 179 5.66 -21.36 -13.25
C ARG A 179 4.45 -22.30 -13.18
N HIS A 180 3.25 -21.78 -12.92
CA HIS A 180 2.05 -22.59 -12.70
C HIS A 180 1.03 -22.50 -13.85
N GLY A 181 1.40 -21.79 -14.92
CA GLY A 181 0.49 -21.38 -15.99
C GLY A 181 -0.34 -20.17 -15.54
N ALA A 182 -0.49 -19.18 -16.43
CA ALA A 182 -1.41 -18.08 -16.16
C ALA A 182 -2.80 -18.68 -15.92
N PRO A 183 -3.56 -18.23 -14.90
CA PRO A 183 -4.98 -18.51 -14.86
C PRO A 183 -5.53 -18.06 -16.20
N LYS A 184 -6.11 -19.00 -16.96
CA LYS A 184 -6.74 -18.72 -18.24
C LYS A 184 -7.63 -17.50 -18.00
N ALA A 185 -7.34 -16.37 -18.65
CA ALA A 185 -8.19 -15.19 -18.55
C ALA A 185 -9.63 -15.69 -18.74
N PRO A 186 -10.57 -15.35 -17.83
CA PRO A 186 -11.94 -15.80 -18.00
C PRO A 186 -12.34 -15.42 -19.41
N ALA A 187 -12.67 -16.42 -20.22
CA ALA A 187 -13.06 -16.21 -21.61
C ALA A 187 -14.10 -15.10 -21.61
N ALA A 188 -13.88 -14.04 -22.40
CA ALA A 188 -14.81 -12.93 -22.49
C ALA A 188 -16.20 -13.53 -22.68
N ALA A 189 -17.06 -13.36 -21.67
CA ALA A 189 -18.40 -13.92 -21.72
C ALA A 189 -19.04 -13.36 -22.99
N PRO A 190 -19.59 -14.20 -23.89
CA PRO A 190 -20.33 -13.69 -25.03
C PRO A 190 -21.39 -12.75 -24.47
N ALA A 191 -21.52 -11.56 -25.07
CA ALA A 191 -22.47 -10.54 -24.61
C ALA A 191 -23.86 -11.18 -24.48
N LYS A 192 -24.26 -11.49 -23.24
CA LYS A 192 -25.58 -12.06 -22.97
C LYS A 192 -26.58 -10.93 -23.23
N LYS A 193 -27.52 -11.16 -24.14
CA LYS A 193 -28.71 -10.31 -24.24
C LYS A 193 -29.31 -10.20 -22.84
N ALA A 194 -29.60 -8.96 -22.42
CA ALA A 194 -30.17 -8.70 -21.10
C ALA A 194 -31.38 -9.63 -20.87
N ALA A 195 -31.30 -10.44 -19.82
CA ALA A 195 -32.43 -11.26 -19.41
C ALA A 195 -33.55 -10.32 -18.92
N PRO A 196 -34.83 -10.67 -19.12
CA PRO A 196 -35.92 -9.87 -18.59
C PRO A 196 -35.79 -9.76 -17.08
N ASP A 197 -35.90 -8.53 -16.57
CA ASP A 197 -35.86 -8.24 -15.15
C ASP A 197 -37.11 -8.85 -14.49
N HIS A 198 -36.89 -9.91 -13.72
CA HIS A 198 -37.94 -10.65 -13.02
C HIS A 198 -38.33 -10.02 -11.67
N GLY A 199 -37.82 -8.82 -11.34
CA GLY A 199 -38.21 -8.08 -10.14
C GLY A 199 -37.64 -8.66 -8.83
N TYR A 200 -36.61 -9.51 -8.90
CA TYR A 200 -35.89 -10.03 -7.73
C TYR A 200 -34.68 -9.18 -7.32
N LEU A 201 -34.31 -8.19 -8.14
CA LEU A 201 -33.38 -7.16 -7.71
C LEU A 201 -34.11 -6.28 -6.70
N PRO A 202 -33.56 -6.10 -5.48
CA PRO A 202 -34.20 -5.23 -4.51
C PRO A 202 -34.23 -3.81 -5.07
N ARG A 203 -35.40 -3.20 -4.98
CA ARG A 203 -35.52 -1.74 -5.10
C ARG A 203 -35.04 -1.09 -3.83
#